data_AF-Q1ARF1-F1
#
_entry.id   AF-Q1ARF1-F1
#
_cell.length_a   1.000
_cell.length_b   1.000
_cell.length_c   1.000
_cell.angle_alpha   90.00
_cell.angle_beta   90.00
_cell.angle_gamma   90.00
#
_symmetry.space_group_name_H-M   'P 1'
#
loop_
_entity.id
_entity.type
_entity.pdbx_description
1 polymer ?
#
loop_
_entity_poly.entity_id
_entity_poly.type
_entity_poly.pdbx_seq_one_letter_code
_entity_poly.pdbx_strand_id
1 'polypeptide(L)'
;MRVLRTELPGVLVVEPQVFGDERGFFMESFNGRRYREAGLPERFVQDNLSLSRRGVLRGLHFQHPRGQGKLVSVLRGEVFDVAVDVRRGSPTFGRWVGLSLSEENRRQLYIPPGFAHGFVVLSEAALFFYKCTEYYAPECERTVLWSDPEIGIGWPVEEPVLSEKDRKAPALREMPPGHLPAC
;
A
#
# COMPACT_ATOMS: atom_id res chain seq x y z
N MET A 1 10.47 3.62 17.47
CA MET A 1 10.13 3.58 16.04
C MET A 1 10.44 4.93 15.43
N ARG A 2 10.73 4.99 14.13
CA ARG A 2 10.89 6.23 13.37
C ARG A 2 9.79 6.32 12.31
N VAL A 3 9.26 7.51 12.09
CA VAL A 3 8.26 7.78 11.04
C VAL A 3 8.85 8.78 10.07
N LEU A 4 8.87 8.43 8.78
CA LEU A 4 9.41 9.24 7.70
C LEU A 4 8.27 9.70 6.79
N ARG A 5 8.33 10.97 6.39
CA ARG A 5 7.42 11.53 5.39
C ARG A 5 7.89 11.14 3.99
N THR A 6 6.94 10.89 3.11
CA THR A 6 7.19 10.72 1.67
C THR A 6 6.83 12.00 0.92
N GLU A 7 6.98 12.01 -0.40
CA GLU A 7 6.53 13.13 -1.24
C GLU A 7 5.00 13.23 -1.35
N LEU A 8 4.27 12.18 -0.96
CA LEU A 8 2.81 12.20 -0.91
C LEU A 8 2.32 12.53 0.52
N PRO A 9 1.62 13.67 0.71
CA PRO A 9 1.14 14.06 2.03
C PRO A 9 0.24 12.99 2.66
N GLY A 10 0.64 12.53 3.85
CA GLY A 10 -0.09 11.51 4.62
C GLY A 10 0.38 10.07 4.38
N VAL A 11 1.10 9.79 3.28
CA VAL A 11 1.78 8.51 3.08
C VAL A 11 3.08 8.52 3.87
N LEU A 12 3.23 7.58 4.80
CA LEU A 12 4.30 7.57 5.81
C LEU A 12 5.02 6.22 5.84
N VAL A 13 6.35 6.25 5.87
CA VAL A 13 7.16 5.05 6.12
C VAL A 13 7.38 4.90 7.61
N VAL A 14 7.13 3.71 8.15
CA VAL A 14 7.39 3.38 9.55
C VAL A 14 8.56 2.41 9.62
N GLU A 15 9.56 2.76 10.45
CA GLU A 15 10.69 1.90 10.80
C GLU A 15 10.51 1.44 12.25
N PRO A 16 10.01 0.20 12.48
CA PRO A 16 9.90 -0.37 13.81
C PRO A 16 11.28 -0.50 14.48
N GLN A 17 11.28 -0.50 15.81
CA GLN A 17 12.48 -0.87 16.54
C GLN A 17 12.58 -2.39 16.60
N VAL A 18 13.72 -2.92 16.20
CA VAL A 18 13.99 -4.37 16.12
C VAL A 18 15.00 -4.74 17.19
N PHE A 19 14.68 -5.77 17.97
CA PHE A 19 15.53 -6.30 19.04
C PHE A 19 15.95 -7.72 18.65
N GLY A 20 17.23 -7.91 18.35
CA GLY A 20 17.78 -9.21 17.94
C GLY A 20 18.60 -9.87 19.05
N ASP A 21 18.54 -11.19 19.12
CA ASP A 21 19.42 -12.04 19.93
C ASP A 21 19.66 -13.40 19.24
N GLU A 22 20.37 -14.32 19.88
CA GLU A 22 20.71 -15.63 19.32
C GLU A 22 19.50 -16.49 18.90
N ARG A 23 18.29 -16.18 19.40
CA ARG A 23 17.05 -16.89 19.07
C ARG A 23 16.37 -16.33 17.82
N GLY A 24 16.75 -15.14 17.38
CA GLY A 24 16.13 -14.42 16.27
C GLY A 24 15.92 -12.94 16.58
N PHE A 25 14.73 -12.41 16.27
CA PHE A 25 14.40 -11.02 16.58
C PHE A 25 12.96 -10.86 17.07
N PHE A 26 12.73 -9.77 17.78
CA PHE A 26 11.43 -9.30 18.23
C PHE A 26 11.22 -7.85 17.77
N MET A 27 9.99 -7.53 17.35
CA MET A 27 9.57 -6.15 17.15
C MET A 27 8.07 -6.02 17.47
N GLU A 28 7.68 -4.86 17.99
CA GLU A 28 6.26 -4.50 18.03
C GLU A 28 5.83 -4.09 16.61
N SER A 29 5.12 -4.97 15.91
CA SER A 29 4.60 -4.69 14.57
C SER A 29 3.45 -3.68 14.57
N PHE A 30 2.78 -3.48 15.71
CA PHE A 30 1.80 -2.43 15.93
C PHE A 30 1.62 -2.14 17.42
N ASN A 31 1.52 -0.85 17.77
CA ASN A 31 1.15 -0.39 19.10
C ASN A 31 0.29 0.87 18.96
N GLY A 32 -1.03 0.75 19.17
CA GLY A 32 -1.97 1.84 18.88
C GLY A 32 -1.63 3.16 19.55
N ARG A 33 -1.14 3.11 20.80
CA ARG A 33 -0.70 4.31 21.53
C ARG A 33 0.49 4.99 20.84
N ARG A 34 1.53 4.23 20.50
CA ARG A 34 2.74 4.77 19.82
C ARG A 34 2.42 5.29 18.41
N TYR A 35 1.53 4.61 17.69
CA TYR A 35 1.11 5.01 16.35
C TYR A 35 0.34 6.33 16.41
N ARG A 36 -0.60 6.47 17.34
CA ARG A 36 -1.29 7.74 17.60
C ARG A 36 -0.33 8.87 17.93
N GLU A 37 0.60 8.64 18.85
CA GLU A 37 1.61 9.63 19.26
C GLU A 37 2.49 10.08 18.08
N ALA A 38 2.65 9.24 17.06
CA ALA A 38 3.36 9.57 15.83
C ALA A 38 2.46 10.08 14.66
N GLY A 39 1.18 10.35 14.93
CA GLY A 39 0.23 10.87 13.93
C GLY A 39 -0.36 9.83 12.98
N LEU A 40 -0.31 8.55 13.34
CA LEU A 40 -0.91 7.43 12.60
C LEU A 40 -2.22 6.98 13.28
N PRO A 41 -3.10 6.24 12.57
CA PRO A 41 -4.30 5.69 13.19
C PRO A 41 -3.98 4.73 14.34
N GLU A 42 -4.78 4.80 15.41
CA GLU A 42 -4.68 3.86 16.53
C GLU A 42 -5.61 2.65 16.40
N ARG A 43 -6.59 2.72 15.49
CA ARG A 43 -7.62 1.70 15.31
C ARG A 43 -7.58 1.14 13.90
N PHE A 44 -7.31 -0.16 13.82
CA PHE A 44 -7.46 -0.99 12.63
C PHE A 44 -8.49 -2.07 12.94
N VAL A 45 -9.41 -2.33 12.01
CA VAL A 45 -10.59 -3.19 12.23
C VAL A 45 -10.54 -4.48 11.43
N GLN A 46 -9.59 -4.62 10.52
CA GLN A 46 -9.40 -5.80 9.69
C GLN A 46 -7.91 -5.99 9.42
N ASP A 47 -7.46 -7.24 9.48
CA ASP A 47 -6.12 -7.65 9.09
C ASP A 47 -6.23 -8.62 7.92
N ASN A 48 -5.29 -8.52 7.00
CA ASN A 48 -5.23 -9.33 5.80
C ASN A 48 -3.81 -9.85 5.59
N LEU A 49 -3.70 -11.07 5.06
CA LEU A 49 -2.44 -11.73 4.76
C LEU A 49 -2.53 -12.35 3.37
N SER A 50 -1.51 -12.15 2.54
CA SER A 50 -1.45 -12.76 1.22
C SER A 50 -0.06 -13.33 0.95
N LEU A 51 -0.03 -14.48 0.28
CA LEU A 51 1.18 -15.06 -0.28
C LEU A 51 1.14 -14.91 -1.80
N SER A 52 2.21 -14.37 -2.37
CA SER A 52 2.32 -14.15 -3.81
C SER A 52 3.69 -14.60 -4.30
N ARG A 53 3.75 -15.24 -5.47
CA ARG A 53 5.02 -15.63 -6.12
C ARG A 53 5.66 -14.46 -6.86
N ARG A 54 6.93 -14.59 -7.22
CA ARG A 54 7.69 -13.62 -8.01
C ARG A 54 6.91 -13.10 -9.23
N GLY A 55 7.01 -11.80 -9.47
CA GLY A 55 6.39 -11.13 -10.62
C GLY A 55 4.87 -10.94 -10.49
N VAL A 56 4.21 -11.46 -9.44
CA VAL A 56 2.81 -11.14 -9.18
C VAL A 56 2.70 -9.67 -8.80
N LEU A 57 1.86 -8.94 -9.54
CA LEU A 57 1.47 -7.57 -9.22
C LEU A 57 0.01 -7.55 -8.80
N ARG A 58 -0.27 -6.88 -7.68
CA ARG A 58 -1.63 -6.62 -7.20
C ARG A 58 -1.85 -5.12 -7.15
N GLY A 59 -2.92 -4.64 -7.77
CA GLY A 59 -3.27 -3.23 -7.75
C GLY A 59 -3.47 -2.61 -9.14
N LEU A 60 -3.75 -1.32 -9.18
CA LEU A 60 -3.81 -0.40 -8.03
C LEU A 60 -5.21 -0.37 -7.40
N HIS A 61 -5.33 -0.63 -6.10
CA HIS A 61 -6.62 -0.76 -5.40
C HIS A 61 -6.89 0.36 -4.40
N PHE A 62 -8.11 0.86 -4.40
CA PHE A 62 -8.66 1.72 -3.35
C PHE A 62 -10.15 1.41 -3.10
N GLN A 63 -10.72 2.01 -2.06
CA GLN A 63 -12.13 1.88 -1.72
C GLN A 63 -12.77 3.27 -1.61
N HIS A 64 -13.92 3.48 -2.23
CA HIS A 64 -14.69 4.73 -2.19
C HIS A 64 -16.19 4.43 -2.39
N PRO A 65 -17.12 5.02 -1.59
CA PRO A 65 -16.95 6.07 -0.57
C PRO A 65 -16.36 5.61 0.77
N ARG A 66 -16.32 4.30 1.05
CA ARG A 66 -15.80 3.73 2.30
C ARG A 66 -14.26 3.65 2.29
N GLY A 67 -13.61 4.81 2.34
CA GLY A 67 -12.16 4.94 2.28
C GLY A 67 -11.43 4.09 3.33
N GLN A 68 -10.47 3.28 2.89
CA GLN A 68 -9.71 2.38 3.75
C GLN A 68 -8.23 2.82 3.81
N GLY A 69 -7.77 3.20 5.00
CA GLY A 69 -6.34 3.37 5.27
C GLY A 69 -5.70 2.01 5.51
N LYS A 70 -4.47 1.83 5.02
CA LYS A 70 -3.74 0.56 5.06
C LYS A 70 -2.38 0.78 5.73
N LEU A 71 -2.02 -0.05 6.70
CA LEU A 71 -0.65 -0.20 7.18
C LEU A 71 -0.11 -1.51 6.63
N VAL A 72 0.79 -1.44 5.65
CA VAL A 72 1.26 -2.60 4.89
C VAL A 72 2.71 -2.96 5.24
N SER A 73 3.06 -4.23 5.15
CA SER A 73 4.40 -4.75 5.47
C SER A 73 4.65 -6.12 4.83
N VAL A 74 5.93 -6.51 4.73
CA VAL A 74 6.34 -7.82 4.25
C VAL A 74 6.96 -8.62 5.40
N LEU A 75 6.39 -9.80 5.66
CA LEU A 75 6.84 -10.72 6.70
C LEU A 75 7.88 -11.73 6.20
N ARG A 76 7.89 -12.01 4.90
CA ARG A 76 8.85 -12.88 4.21
C ARG A 76 9.05 -12.40 2.78
N GLY A 77 10.27 -12.43 2.26
CA GLY A 77 10.59 -12.00 0.90
C GLY A 77 10.64 -10.48 0.74
N GLU A 78 10.40 -10.01 -0.48
CA GLU A 78 10.52 -8.60 -0.87
C GLU A 78 9.48 -8.24 -1.94
N VAL A 79 8.93 -7.03 -1.81
CA VAL A 79 8.07 -6.39 -2.82
C VAL A 79 8.53 -4.96 -3.08
N PHE A 80 8.22 -4.44 -4.28
CA PHE A 80 8.16 -3.01 -4.53
C PHE A 80 6.71 -2.54 -4.31
N ASP A 81 6.48 -1.75 -3.27
CA ASP A 81 5.16 -1.26 -2.85
C ASP A 81 4.96 0.18 -3.30
N VAL A 82 3.76 0.51 -3.79
CA VAL A 82 3.42 1.78 -4.41
C VAL A 82 2.11 2.33 -3.86
N ALA A 83 2.10 3.63 -3.57
CA ALA A 83 0.89 4.40 -3.31
C ALA A 83 0.73 5.53 -4.33
N VAL A 84 -0.49 5.75 -4.81
CA VAL A 84 -0.87 6.77 -5.79
C VAL A 84 -1.96 7.66 -5.23
N ASP A 85 -1.83 8.97 -5.35
CA ASP A 85 -2.87 9.91 -4.96
C ASP A 85 -3.99 9.96 -6.01
N VAL A 86 -5.18 9.48 -5.64
CA VAL A 86 -6.36 9.48 -6.51
C VAL A 86 -7.43 10.47 -6.05
N ARG A 87 -7.06 11.42 -5.18
CA ARG A 87 -7.99 12.44 -4.65
C ARG A 87 -8.16 13.59 -5.63
N ARG A 88 -9.36 13.74 -6.17
CA ARG A 88 -9.72 14.85 -7.06
C ARG A 88 -9.50 16.19 -6.35
N GLY A 89 -8.82 17.09 -7.04
CA GLY A 89 -8.46 18.42 -6.50
C GLY A 89 -7.18 18.43 -5.66
N SER A 90 -6.56 17.28 -5.40
CA SER A 90 -5.26 17.22 -4.74
C SER A 90 -4.18 17.90 -5.60
N PRO A 91 -3.28 18.71 -5.01
CA PRO A 91 -2.11 19.23 -5.72
C PRO A 91 -1.13 18.12 -6.16
N THR A 92 -1.27 16.92 -5.59
CA THR A 92 -0.47 15.73 -5.92
C THR A 92 -1.29 14.66 -6.65
N PHE A 93 -2.48 14.97 -7.18
CA PHE A 93 -3.30 14.02 -7.94
C PHE A 93 -2.50 13.34 -9.07
N GLY A 94 -2.58 12.02 -9.17
CA GLY A 94 -1.84 11.21 -10.13
C GLY A 94 -0.36 11.00 -9.79
N ARG A 95 0.19 11.65 -8.76
CA ARG A 95 1.56 11.38 -8.29
C ARG A 95 1.61 10.11 -7.46
N TRP A 96 2.77 9.50 -7.44
CA TRP A 96 3.01 8.23 -6.74
C TRP A 96 4.30 8.27 -5.93
N VAL A 97 4.40 7.37 -4.94
CA VAL A 97 5.66 7.03 -4.26
C VAL A 97 5.81 5.53 -4.28
N GLY A 98 7.05 5.04 -4.40
CA GLY A 98 7.35 3.61 -4.34
C GLY A 98 8.60 3.33 -3.52
N LEU A 99 8.61 2.19 -2.83
CA LEU A 99 9.74 1.73 -2.02
C LEU A 99 9.74 0.20 -1.90
N SER A 100 10.91 -0.35 -1.62
CA SER A 100 11.02 -1.77 -1.25
C SER A 100 10.54 -1.98 0.19
N LEU A 101 9.67 -2.97 0.39
CA LEU A 101 9.32 -3.55 1.69
C LEU A 101 9.80 -5.00 1.70
N SER A 102 10.56 -5.38 2.73
CA SER A 102 11.11 -6.73 2.82
C SER A 102 11.18 -7.23 4.25
N GLU A 103 11.36 -8.54 4.39
CA GLU A 103 11.64 -9.17 5.70
C GLU A 103 12.95 -8.68 6.33
N GLU A 104 13.87 -8.16 5.52
CA GLU A 104 15.17 -7.65 5.96
C GLU A 104 15.08 -6.19 6.41
N ASN A 105 14.40 -5.32 5.65
CA ASN A 105 14.26 -3.92 6.04
C ASN A 105 13.20 -3.71 7.12
N ARG A 106 12.22 -4.62 7.21
CA ARG A 106 11.12 -4.64 8.21
C ARG A 106 10.31 -3.35 8.26
N ARG A 107 10.35 -2.58 7.17
CA ARG A 107 9.61 -1.33 7.04
C ARG A 107 8.13 -1.62 6.87
N GLN A 108 7.34 -0.62 7.22
CA GLN A 108 5.92 -0.58 6.89
C GLN A 108 5.64 0.68 6.09
N LEU A 109 4.62 0.64 5.25
CA LEU A 109 4.07 1.82 4.60
C LEU A 109 2.65 2.05 5.12
N TYR A 110 2.39 3.23 5.66
CA TYR A 110 1.02 3.67 5.92
C TYR A 110 0.51 4.49 4.74
N ILE A 111 -0.66 4.10 4.26
CA ILE A 111 -1.35 4.67 3.10
C ILE A 111 -2.74 5.09 3.59
N PRO A 112 -3.05 6.39 3.70
CA PRO A 112 -4.34 6.83 4.21
C PRO A 112 -5.47 6.62 3.20
N PRO A 113 -6.74 6.72 3.63
CA PRO A 113 -7.87 6.80 2.70
C PRO A 113 -7.64 7.88 1.63
N GLY A 114 -8.08 7.62 0.41
CA GLY A 114 -7.89 8.53 -0.72
C GLY A 114 -6.75 8.16 -1.67
N PHE A 115 -5.93 7.18 -1.30
CA PHE A 115 -4.82 6.70 -2.13
C PHE A 115 -5.12 5.31 -2.69
N ALA A 116 -4.69 5.07 -3.94
CA ALA A 116 -4.64 3.74 -4.51
C ALA A 116 -3.31 3.07 -4.15
N HIS A 117 -3.34 1.76 -3.93
CA HIS A 117 -2.21 0.98 -3.45
C HIS A 117 -1.99 -0.25 -4.33
N GLY A 118 -0.74 -0.58 -4.62
CA GLY A 118 -0.37 -1.85 -5.22
C GLY A 118 1.07 -2.23 -4.95
N PHE A 119 1.44 -3.46 -5.28
CA PHE A 119 2.81 -3.93 -5.16
C PHE A 119 3.14 -4.99 -6.20
N VAL A 120 4.43 -5.17 -6.49
CA VAL A 120 4.95 -6.32 -7.24
C VAL A 120 5.96 -7.10 -6.39
N VAL A 121 5.86 -8.44 -6.43
CA VAL A 121 6.79 -9.35 -5.73
C VAL A 121 8.12 -9.45 -6.47
N LEU A 122 9.23 -9.15 -5.78
CA LEU A 122 10.59 -9.18 -6.33
C LEU A 122 11.32 -10.49 -6.02
N SER A 123 11.11 -11.02 -4.81
CA SER A 123 11.66 -12.31 -4.35
C SER A 123 10.93 -13.51 -4.97
N GLU A 124 11.39 -14.74 -4.69
CA GLU A 124 10.72 -15.97 -5.12
C GLU A 124 9.23 -16.01 -4.70
N ALA A 125 8.97 -15.60 -3.45
CA ALA A 125 7.64 -15.36 -2.92
C ALA A 125 7.70 -14.27 -1.86
N ALA A 126 6.58 -13.58 -1.64
CA ALA A 126 6.42 -12.62 -0.55
C ALA A 126 5.15 -12.90 0.26
N LEU A 127 5.31 -12.90 1.60
CA LEU A 127 4.22 -12.96 2.57
C LEU A 127 3.88 -11.52 3.00
N PHE A 128 2.86 -10.95 2.38
CA PHE A 128 2.47 -9.56 2.53
C PHE A 128 1.32 -9.42 3.52
N PHE A 129 1.52 -8.64 4.58
CA PHE A 129 0.58 -8.43 5.68
C PHE A 129 0.12 -6.98 5.74
N TYR A 130 -1.17 -6.76 5.97
CA TYR A 130 -1.68 -5.40 6.13
C TYR A 130 -2.87 -5.28 7.07
N LYS A 131 -2.91 -4.15 7.77
CA LYS A 131 -3.99 -3.73 8.68
C LYS A 131 -4.82 -2.65 7.99
N CYS A 132 -6.13 -2.68 8.16
CA CYS A 132 -7.08 -1.77 7.52
C CYS A 132 -7.90 -0.96 8.54
N THR A 133 -8.09 0.34 8.30
CA THR A 133 -8.89 1.23 9.18
C THR A 133 -10.40 1.11 8.97
N GLU A 134 -10.81 0.41 7.91
CA GLU A 134 -12.21 0.15 7.52
C GLU A 134 -12.32 -1.29 7.01
N TYR A 135 -13.51 -1.88 7.08
CA TYR A 135 -13.80 -3.20 6.53
C TYR A 135 -13.75 -3.22 5.00
N TYR A 136 -13.50 -4.39 4.44
CA TYR A 136 -13.64 -4.60 3.01
C TYR A 136 -15.11 -4.46 2.58
N ALA A 137 -15.37 -3.61 1.59
CA ALA A 137 -16.66 -3.45 0.95
C ALA A 137 -16.48 -3.61 -0.57
N PRO A 138 -16.74 -4.80 -1.14
CA PRO A 138 -16.47 -5.09 -2.55
C PRO A 138 -17.17 -4.12 -3.52
N GLU A 139 -18.38 -3.66 -3.17
CA GLU A 139 -19.15 -2.67 -3.93
C GLU A 139 -18.48 -1.28 -4.00
N CYS A 140 -17.64 -0.97 -3.01
CA CYS A 140 -16.87 0.27 -2.94
C CYS A 140 -15.45 0.11 -3.51
N GLU A 141 -15.02 -1.12 -3.83
CA GLU A 141 -13.68 -1.36 -4.37
C GLU A 141 -13.56 -0.73 -5.76
N ARG A 142 -12.42 -0.10 -6.01
CA ARG A 142 -12.06 0.49 -7.28
C ARG A 142 -10.63 0.08 -7.63
N THR A 143 -10.39 -0.09 -8.93
CA THR A 143 -9.08 -0.48 -9.46
C THR A 143 -8.66 0.52 -10.53
N VAL A 144 -7.41 0.98 -10.46
CA VAL A 144 -6.75 1.80 -11.49
C VAL A 144 -5.75 0.91 -12.22
N LEU A 145 -5.62 1.13 -13.52
CA LEU A 145 -4.62 0.48 -14.35
C LEU A 145 -3.21 0.66 -13.75
N TRP A 146 -2.55 -0.45 -13.44
CA TRP A 146 -1.21 -0.45 -12.84
C TRP A 146 -0.16 0.21 -13.74
N SER A 147 -0.34 0.09 -15.06
CA SER A 147 0.54 0.61 -16.12
C SER A 147 0.00 1.87 -16.76
N ASP A 148 -0.80 2.66 -16.04
CA ASP A 148 -1.29 3.94 -16.55
C ASP A 148 -0.10 4.85 -16.92
N PRO A 149 0.04 5.24 -18.21
CA PRO A 149 1.16 6.04 -18.67
C PRO A 149 1.16 7.47 -18.12
N GLU A 150 0.02 8.00 -17.67
CA GLU A 150 -0.05 9.33 -17.06
C GLU A 150 0.43 9.33 -15.61
N ILE A 151 0.23 8.22 -14.88
CA ILE A 151 0.83 8.02 -13.55
C ILE A 151 2.33 7.72 -13.69
N GLY A 152 2.69 6.88 -14.69
CA GLY A 152 4.08 6.62 -15.05
C GLY A 152 4.89 5.94 -13.94
N ILE A 153 4.31 4.92 -13.28
CA ILE A 153 5.00 4.20 -12.20
C ILE A 153 6.19 3.43 -12.78
N GLY A 154 7.37 3.66 -12.20
CA GLY A 154 8.60 2.94 -12.52
C GLY A 154 8.64 1.55 -11.90
N TRP A 155 7.74 0.66 -12.34
CA TRP A 155 7.68 -0.71 -11.85
C TRP A 155 8.97 -1.48 -12.21
N PRO A 156 9.65 -2.14 -11.26
CA PRO A 156 10.83 -2.96 -11.53
C PRO A 156 10.45 -4.36 -12.06
N VAL A 157 9.48 -4.41 -12.97
CA VAL A 157 9.00 -5.61 -13.65
C VAL A 157 8.49 -5.22 -15.05
N GLU A 158 8.84 -6.02 -16.06
CA GLU A 158 8.37 -5.80 -17.43
C GLU A 158 7.03 -6.52 -17.68
N GLU A 159 6.95 -7.79 -17.31
CA GLU A 159 5.77 -8.64 -17.55
C GLU A 159 5.18 -9.19 -16.24
N PRO A 160 4.35 -8.41 -15.52
CA PRO A 160 3.75 -8.88 -14.28
C PRO A 160 2.65 -9.92 -14.48
N VAL A 161 2.52 -10.81 -13.50
CA VAL A 161 1.37 -11.71 -13.38
C VAL A 161 0.25 -10.98 -12.63
N LEU A 162 -0.84 -10.69 -13.35
CA LEU A 162 -1.98 -9.91 -12.85
C LEU A 162 -3.23 -10.78 -12.69
N SER A 163 -4.14 -10.34 -11.83
CA SER A 163 -5.52 -10.82 -11.89
C SER A 163 -6.23 -10.26 -13.13
N GLU A 164 -7.31 -10.91 -13.56
CA GLU A 164 -8.10 -10.42 -14.69
C GLU A 164 -8.74 -9.05 -14.41
N LYS A 165 -9.10 -8.80 -13.15
CA LYS A 165 -9.63 -7.51 -12.67
C LYS A 165 -8.60 -6.39 -12.85
N ASP A 166 -7.36 -6.65 -12.45
CA ASP A 166 -6.27 -5.65 -12.52
C ASP A 166 -5.82 -5.39 -13.96
N ARG A 167 -5.87 -6.43 -14.81
CA ARG A 167 -5.56 -6.31 -16.25
C ARG A 167 -6.57 -5.43 -16.99
N LYS A 168 -7.84 -5.47 -16.60
CA LYS A 168 -8.95 -4.75 -17.24
C LYS A 168 -9.27 -3.41 -16.59
N ALA A 169 -8.48 -2.98 -15.61
CA ALA A 169 -8.72 -1.73 -14.92
C ALA A 169 -8.59 -0.52 -15.86
N PRO A 170 -9.43 0.52 -15.71
CA PRO A 170 -9.34 1.73 -16.52
C PRO A 170 -8.14 2.60 -16.09
N ALA A 171 -7.69 3.48 -16.98
CA ALA A 171 -6.76 4.54 -16.61
C ALA A 171 -7.42 5.49 -15.58
N LEU A 172 -6.62 6.15 -14.75
CA LEU A 172 -7.10 7.04 -13.68
C LEU A 172 -8.00 8.15 -14.23
N ARG A 173 -7.62 8.74 -15.36
CA ARG A 173 -8.38 9.79 -16.04
C ARG A 173 -9.74 9.33 -16.59
N GLU A 174 -9.89 8.04 -16.84
CA GLU A 174 -11.11 7.42 -17.39
C GLU A 174 -12.11 7.07 -16.28
N MET A 175 -11.68 7.15 -15.02
CA MET A 175 -12.55 6.88 -13.89
C MET A 175 -13.65 7.94 -13.77
N PRO A 176 -14.91 7.52 -13.57
CA PRO A 176 -15.99 8.46 -13.32
C PRO A 176 -15.69 9.37 -12.12
N PRO A 177 -15.98 10.68 -12.20
CA PRO A 177 -15.70 11.62 -11.12
C PRO A 177 -16.28 11.24 -9.75
N GLY A 178 -17.41 10.53 -9.71
CA GLY A 178 -18.04 10.02 -8.47
C GLY A 178 -17.45 8.71 -7.94
N HIS A 179 -16.49 8.11 -8.64
CA HIS A 179 -15.74 6.93 -8.18
C HIS A 179 -14.40 7.31 -7.54
N LEU A 180 -14.03 8.59 -7.60
CA LEU A 180 -12.80 9.09 -7.02
C LEU A 180 -13.10 9.89 -5.74
N PRO A 181 -12.28 9.73 -4.69
CA PRO A 181 -12.37 10.57 -3.51
C PRO A 181 -12.09 12.03 -3.87
N ALA A 182 -12.73 12.96 -3.17
CA ALA A 182 -12.40 14.39 -3.23
C ALA A 182 -11.41 14.74 -2.10
N CYS A 183 -10.58 15.75 -2.33
CA CYS A 183 -9.76 16.37 -1.29
C CYS A 183 -10.57 17.22 -0.31
#